data_AF-A0A452Z4C3-F1
#
_entry.id   AF-A0A452Z4C3-F1
#
_cell.length_a   1.000
_cell.length_b   1.000
_cell.length_c   1.000
_cell.angle_alpha   90.00
_cell.angle_beta   90.00
_cell.angle_gamma   90.00
#
_symmetry.space_group_name_H-M   'P 1'
#
loop_
_entity.id
_entity.type
_entity.pdbx_description
1 polymer ?
#
loop_
_entity_poly.entity_id
_entity_poly.type
_entity_poly.pdbx_seq_one_letter_code
_entity_poly.pdbx_strand_id
1 'polypeptide(L)'
;MVYSKLNVLHWHIVDEQSFPLEIPSYPKLSNGAYSYSEKYTINDAIHIVQYAEKRGVNVLAEIDVPGHAGSWGVGYPSLWPSATCQQPLDVSNDFTFKVIDGILSDFSKVFKFKFVHLGGDEVDTSCWTTTPRIKSWLVQHGMNESDAYRYFVLKAQKIAISHGYEIINW
;
A
#
# COMPACT_ATOMS: atom_id res chain seq x y z
N MET A 1 -22.29 3.06 -11.55
CA MET A 1 -22.43 2.20 -10.34
C MET A 1 -23.87 2.11 -9.85
N VAL A 2 -24.45 3.20 -9.35
CA VAL A 2 -25.79 3.19 -8.72
C VAL A 2 -26.93 2.78 -9.65
N TYR A 3 -26.90 3.19 -10.92
CA TYR A 3 -27.90 2.77 -11.92
C TYR A 3 -27.92 1.26 -12.14
N SER A 4 -26.80 0.58 -11.84
CA SER A 4 -26.63 -0.87 -11.92
C SER A 4 -26.69 -1.55 -10.54
N LYS A 5 -27.07 -0.83 -9.47
CA LYS A 5 -27.17 -1.32 -8.09
C LYS A 5 -25.87 -1.86 -7.47
N LEU A 6 -24.71 -1.42 -7.96
CA LEU A 6 -23.43 -1.70 -7.29
C LEU A 6 -23.29 -0.85 -6.02
N ASN A 7 -22.68 -1.41 -4.98
CA ASN A 7 -22.59 -0.80 -3.63
C ASN A 7 -21.16 -0.74 -3.05
N VAL A 8 -20.14 -1.15 -3.80
CA VAL A 8 -18.73 -1.01 -3.41
C VAL A 8 -17.93 -0.46 -4.59
N LEU A 9 -17.23 0.65 -4.36
CA LEU A 9 -16.16 1.14 -5.21
C LEU A 9 -14.87 0.54 -4.65
N HIS A 10 -14.33 -0.47 -5.32
CA HIS A 10 -12.96 -0.89 -5.07
C HIS A 10 -12.05 0.13 -5.75
N TRP A 11 -11.37 0.94 -4.94
CA TRP A 11 -10.45 1.95 -5.43
C TRP A 11 -9.03 1.43 -5.30
N HIS A 12 -8.51 0.92 -6.41
CA HIS A 12 -7.09 0.64 -6.62
C HIS A 12 -6.39 1.99 -6.84
N ILE A 13 -5.85 2.58 -5.76
CA ILE A 13 -5.45 3.99 -5.75
C ILE A 13 -4.02 4.19 -6.25
N VAL A 14 -3.13 3.25 -5.99
CA VAL A 14 -1.68 3.34 -6.21
C VAL A 14 -1.16 2.01 -6.79
N ASP A 15 -0.15 2.08 -7.63
CA ASP A 15 0.52 0.91 -8.26
C ASP A 15 1.99 1.28 -8.57
N GLU A 16 2.73 0.40 -9.24
CA GLU A 16 4.11 0.55 -9.67
C GLU A 16 4.35 1.88 -10.39
N GLN A 17 3.44 2.28 -11.25
CA GLN A 17 3.65 3.39 -12.18
C GLN A 17 3.34 4.75 -11.56
N SER A 18 2.45 4.83 -10.55
CA SER A 18 2.16 6.11 -9.89
C SER A 18 1.61 5.99 -8.47
N PHE A 19 1.92 7.00 -7.66
CA PHE A 19 1.36 7.21 -6.33
C PHE A 19 0.64 8.58 -6.29
N PRO A 20 -0.63 8.66 -6.74
CA PRO A 20 -1.34 9.93 -6.85
C PRO A 20 -1.97 10.43 -5.54
N LEU A 21 -2.15 9.58 -4.53
CA LEU A 21 -2.82 9.97 -3.29
C LEU A 21 -1.88 10.71 -2.33
N GLU A 22 -2.35 11.81 -1.74
CA GLU A 22 -1.65 12.45 -0.63
C GLU A 22 -1.83 11.68 0.66
N ILE A 23 -0.72 11.39 1.34
CA ILE A 23 -0.71 10.76 2.67
C ILE A 23 -0.08 11.75 3.65
N PRO A 24 -0.84 12.42 4.53
CA PRO A 24 -0.33 13.43 5.46
C PRO A 24 0.85 12.97 6.32
N SER A 25 0.82 11.72 6.78
CA SER A 25 1.90 11.13 7.59
C SER A 25 3.18 10.90 6.76
N TYR A 26 3.05 10.74 5.44
CA TYR A 26 4.14 10.44 4.51
C TYR A 26 4.00 11.25 3.21
N PRO A 27 4.10 12.59 3.25
CA PRO A 27 3.70 13.47 2.15
C PRO A 27 4.54 13.29 0.89
N LYS A 28 5.77 12.78 1.02
CA LYS A 28 6.65 12.54 -0.14
C LYS A 28 6.18 11.37 -0.99
N LEU A 29 5.27 10.49 -0.54
CA LEU A 29 4.73 9.40 -1.36
C LEU A 29 4.12 9.95 -2.65
N SER A 30 3.40 11.08 -2.55
CA SER A 30 2.82 11.76 -3.71
C SER A 30 3.84 12.30 -4.73
N ASN A 31 5.15 12.26 -4.45
CA ASN A 31 6.17 12.54 -5.45
C ASN A 31 6.22 11.46 -6.55
N GLY A 32 5.66 10.27 -6.27
CA GLY A 32 5.45 9.21 -7.26
C GLY A 32 4.26 9.45 -8.19
N ALA A 33 3.52 10.55 -8.06
CA ALA A 33 2.48 10.90 -9.03
C ALA A 33 3.08 11.29 -10.38
N TYR A 34 2.32 11.11 -11.47
CA TYR A 34 2.77 11.50 -12.82
C TYR A 34 3.06 13.01 -12.94
N SER A 35 2.27 13.84 -12.28
CA SER A 35 2.48 15.28 -12.23
C SER A 35 1.85 15.90 -10.98
N TYR A 36 2.09 17.20 -10.78
CA TYR A 36 1.44 17.95 -9.70
C TYR A 36 -0.09 17.97 -9.82
N SER A 37 -0.62 18.03 -11.05
CA SER A 37 -2.07 18.04 -11.33
C SER A 37 -2.72 16.67 -11.26
N GLU A 38 -1.94 15.59 -11.30
CA GLU A 38 -2.43 14.20 -11.27
C GLU A 38 -2.31 13.63 -9.86
N LYS A 39 -2.79 14.39 -8.89
CA LYS A 39 -2.83 14.01 -7.47
C LYS A 39 -4.25 14.08 -6.93
N TYR A 40 -4.57 13.16 -6.02
CA TYR A 40 -5.72 13.25 -5.15
C TYR A 40 -5.28 13.83 -3.82
N THR A 41 -5.74 15.02 -3.49
CA THR A 41 -5.58 15.57 -2.15
C THR A 41 -6.42 14.80 -1.15
N ILE A 42 -6.15 14.96 0.14
CA ILE A 42 -7.02 14.41 1.18
C ILE A 42 -8.45 14.94 1.07
N ASN A 43 -8.64 16.20 0.64
CA ASN A 43 -9.98 16.75 0.43
C ASN A 43 -10.70 16.07 -0.75
N ASP A 44 -9.97 15.71 -1.81
CA ASP A 44 -10.54 14.95 -2.93
C ASP A 44 -11.00 13.56 -2.47
N ALA A 45 -10.17 12.86 -1.69
CA ALA A 45 -10.53 11.56 -1.12
C ALA A 45 -11.76 11.65 -0.20
N ILE A 46 -11.82 12.65 0.69
CA ILE A 46 -12.99 12.92 1.54
C ILE A 46 -14.23 13.18 0.68
N HIS A 47 -14.12 14.00 -0.36
CA HIS A 47 -15.24 14.32 -1.24
C HIS A 47 -15.75 13.08 -2.01
N ILE A 48 -14.85 12.23 -2.51
CA ILE A 48 -15.19 10.95 -3.16
C ILE A 48 -15.95 10.04 -2.20
N VAL A 49 -15.45 9.85 -0.98
CA VAL A 49 -16.10 9.03 0.05
C VAL A 49 -17.50 9.57 0.36
N GLN A 50 -17.64 10.86 0.66
CA GLN A 50 -18.93 11.46 0.96
C GLN A 50 -19.92 11.37 -0.21
N TYR A 51 -19.44 11.48 -1.45
CA TYR A 51 -20.26 11.37 -2.64
C TYR A 51 -20.80 9.96 -2.84
N ALA A 52 -19.96 8.95 -2.57
CA ALA A 52 -20.30 7.53 -2.61
C ALA A 52 -21.29 7.14 -1.49
N GLU A 53 -21.05 7.61 -0.26
CA GLU A 53 -21.90 7.33 0.91
C GLU A 53 -23.34 7.81 0.71
N LYS A 54 -23.53 9.03 0.17
CA LYS A 54 -24.86 9.59 -0.18
C LYS A 54 -25.67 8.72 -1.15
N ARG A 55 -25.03 7.73 -1.77
CA ARG A 55 -25.59 6.83 -2.77
C ARG A 55 -25.61 5.37 -2.31
N GLY A 56 -25.27 5.09 -1.05
CA GLY A 56 -25.17 3.73 -0.53
C GLY A 56 -24.02 2.93 -1.15
N VAL A 57 -22.96 3.61 -1.60
CA VAL A 57 -21.74 2.99 -2.12
C VAL A 57 -20.63 3.14 -1.08
N ASN A 58 -20.04 2.04 -0.65
CA ASN A 58 -18.85 2.02 0.19
C ASN A 58 -17.60 2.21 -0.68
N VAL A 59 -16.57 2.85 -0.14
CA VAL A 59 -15.25 2.95 -0.79
C VAL A 59 -14.29 2.01 -0.09
N LEU A 60 -13.94 0.92 -0.77
CA LEU A 60 -12.88 0.00 -0.36
C LEU A 60 -11.56 0.55 -0.92
N ALA A 61 -10.73 1.10 -0.04
CA ALA A 61 -9.40 1.58 -0.43
C ALA A 61 -8.41 0.43 -0.51
N GLU A 62 -7.58 0.45 -1.55
CA GLU A 62 -6.49 -0.51 -1.75
C GLU A 62 -5.13 0.18 -1.73
N ILE A 63 -4.20 -0.45 -1.01
CA ILE A 63 -2.76 -0.25 -1.17
C ILE A 63 -2.12 -1.62 -1.41
N ASP A 64 -1.75 -1.88 -2.65
CA ASP A 64 -1.18 -3.17 -3.01
C ASP A 64 0.27 -3.29 -2.51
N VAL A 65 0.50 -4.28 -1.64
CA VAL A 65 1.79 -4.53 -1.01
C VAL A 65 2.04 -6.03 -0.83
N PRO A 66 3.30 -6.50 -0.93
CA PRO A 66 4.52 -5.73 -1.16
C PRO A 66 4.87 -5.52 -2.65
N GLY A 67 4.14 -6.15 -3.58
CA GLY A 67 4.27 -5.92 -5.03
C GLY A 67 3.78 -4.53 -5.44
N HIS A 68 3.80 -4.22 -6.74
CA HIS A 68 3.15 -3.02 -7.30
C HIS A 68 3.51 -1.70 -6.59
N ALA A 69 4.76 -1.58 -6.14
CA ALA A 69 5.18 -0.51 -5.22
C ALA A 69 6.35 0.35 -5.74
N GLY A 70 6.67 0.24 -7.04
CA GLY A 70 7.72 1.04 -7.69
C GLY A 70 7.58 2.54 -7.40
N SER A 71 6.39 3.11 -7.54
CA SER A 71 6.13 4.54 -7.35
C SER A 71 6.39 5.06 -5.91
N TRP A 72 6.32 4.18 -4.90
CA TRP A 72 6.43 4.55 -3.49
C TRP A 72 7.82 5.07 -3.15
N GLY A 73 8.85 4.44 -3.74
CA GLY A 73 10.24 4.80 -3.48
C GLY A 73 10.71 6.06 -4.20
N VAL A 74 9.93 6.64 -5.11
CA VAL A 74 10.21 7.98 -5.66
C VAL A 74 10.25 9.02 -4.54
N GLY A 75 9.31 8.92 -3.59
CA GLY A 75 9.25 9.75 -2.40
C GLY A 75 10.20 9.32 -1.29
N TYR A 76 10.31 8.00 -1.10
CA TYR A 76 11.06 7.37 -0.02
C TYR A 76 11.94 6.21 -0.54
N PRO A 77 13.11 6.49 -1.13
CA PRO A 77 13.93 5.47 -1.82
C PRO A 77 14.34 4.28 -0.95
N SER A 78 14.34 4.43 0.38
CA SER A 78 14.63 3.33 1.32
C SER A 78 13.57 2.22 1.33
N LEU A 79 12.40 2.45 0.72
CA LEU A 79 11.35 1.44 0.55
C LEU A 79 11.69 0.43 -0.54
N TRP A 80 12.52 0.82 -1.51
CA TRP A 80 13.01 -0.09 -2.55
C TRP A 80 14.10 -1.01 -1.99
N PRO A 81 14.13 -2.29 -2.42
CA PRO A 81 15.26 -3.16 -2.15
C PRO A 81 16.60 -2.54 -2.56
N SER A 82 16.65 -1.89 -3.73
CA SER A 82 17.80 -1.11 -4.19
C SER A 82 17.39 -0.14 -5.31
N ALA A 83 18.30 0.75 -5.72
CA ALA A 83 18.03 1.68 -6.84
C ALA A 83 17.75 0.98 -8.18
N THR A 84 18.27 -0.23 -8.37
CA THR A 84 18.11 -1.04 -9.60
C THR A 84 17.06 -2.15 -9.46
N CYS A 85 16.48 -2.31 -8.27
CA CYS A 85 15.46 -3.33 -7.95
C CYS A 85 14.43 -2.66 -7.04
N GLN A 86 13.39 -2.11 -7.65
CA GLN A 86 12.49 -1.14 -7.01
C GLN A 86 11.22 -1.76 -6.42
N GLN A 87 11.01 -3.06 -6.59
CA GLN A 87 9.91 -3.80 -5.99
C GLN A 87 10.27 -5.28 -5.89
N PRO A 88 9.62 -6.06 -5.02
CA PRO A 88 8.65 -5.66 -4.00
C PRO A 88 9.28 -4.83 -2.88
N LEU A 89 8.45 -4.14 -2.08
CA LEU A 89 8.87 -3.37 -0.93
C LEU A 89 9.88 -4.13 -0.06
N ASP A 90 10.84 -3.41 0.50
CA ASP A 90 11.91 -4.00 1.30
C ASP A 90 11.39 -4.58 2.62
N VAL A 91 11.22 -5.90 2.66
CA VAL A 91 10.74 -6.68 3.82
C VAL A 91 11.66 -6.61 5.04
N SER A 92 12.95 -6.32 4.82
CA SER A 92 13.94 -6.23 5.90
C SER A 92 14.00 -4.85 6.57
N ASN A 93 13.32 -3.85 5.99
CA ASN A 93 13.33 -2.48 6.47
C ASN A 93 12.11 -2.21 7.37
N ASP A 94 12.34 -1.93 8.66
CA ASP A 94 11.25 -1.55 9.56
C ASP A 94 10.53 -0.25 9.15
N PHE A 95 11.21 0.63 8.41
CA PHE A 95 10.59 1.83 7.87
C PHE A 95 9.43 1.49 6.90
N THR A 96 9.52 0.39 6.15
CA THR A 96 8.45 -0.08 5.26
C THR A 96 7.14 -0.30 6.03
N PHE A 97 7.22 -0.98 7.17
CA PHE A 97 6.04 -1.24 8.00
C PHE A 97 5.53 0.03 8.72
N LYS A 98 6.41 0.98 9.05
CA LYS A 98 5.99 2.29 9.56
C LYS A 98 5.22 3.10 8.52
N VAL A 99 5.64 3.04 7.25
CA VAL A 99 4.92 3.68 6.14
C VAL A 99 3.52 3.10 6.00
N ILE A 100 3.40 1.77 5.97
CA ILE A 100 2.09 1.08 5.92
C ILE A 100 1.22 1.47 7.12
N ASP A 101 1.79 1.50 8.32
CA ASP A 101 1.10 1.91 9.55
C ASP A 101 0.55 3.34 9.46
N GLY A 102 1.34 4.32 9.02
CA GLY A 102 0.84 5.69 8.88
C GLY A 102 -0.15 5.87 7.73
N ILE A 103 -0.02 5.13 6.62
CA ILE A 103 -1.05 5.11 5.56
C ILE A 103 -2.38 4.62 6.13
N LEU A 104 -2.37 3.49 6.85
CA LEU A 104 -3.59 2.92 7.43
C LEU A 104 -4.18 3.80 8.53
N SER A 105 -3.34 4.49 9.30
CA SER A 105 -3.76 5.52 10.26
C SER A 105 -4.47 6.67 9.57
N ASP A 106 -3.94 7.19 8.45
CA ASP A 106 -4.60 8.26 7.68
C ASP A 106 -5.85 7.76 6.96
N PHE A 107 -5.84 6.52 6.47
CA PHE A 107 -7.01 5.89 5.86
C PHE A 107 -8.16 5.78 6.86
N SER A 108 -7.89 5.44 8.12
CA SER A 108 -8.94 5.31 9.15
C SER A 108 -9.73 6.61 9.38
N LYS A 109 -9.09 7.75 9.07
CA LYS A 109 -9.70 9.09 9.19
C LYS A 109 -10.61 9.40 8.00
N VAL A 110 -10.35 8.84 6.82
CA VAL A 110 -11.05 9.16 5.56
C VAL A 110 -11.96 8.03 5.09
N PHE A 111 -11.43 6.82 4.92
CA PHE A 111 -12.16 5.65 4.42
C PHE A 111 -12.84 4.93 5.58
N LYS A 112 -14.15 5.17 5.72
CA LYS A 112 -14.97 4.64 6.83
C LYS A 112 -15.48 3.22 6.62
N PHE A 113 -15.19 2.62 5.48
CA PHE A 113 -15.56 1.24 5.24
C PHE A 113 -14.72 0.31 6.13
N LYS A 114 -15.35 -0.72 6.70
CA LYS A 114 -14.72 -1.67 7.62
C LYS A 114 -13.56 -2.44 6.99
N PHE A 115 -13.59 -2.58 5.66
CA PHE A 115 -12.60 -3.35 4.92
C PHE A 115 -11.52 -2.46 4.30
N VAL A 116 -10.30 -2.97 4.26
CA VAL A 116 -9.18 -2.44 3.47
C VAL A 116 -8.59 -3.55 2.62
N HIS A 117 -8.20 -3.25 1.38
CA HIS A 117 -7.51 -4.19 0.51
C HIS A 117 -5.99 -3.95 0.61
N LEU A 118 -5.23 -5.00 0.92
CA LEU A 118 -3.76 -4.93 1.01
C LEU A 118 -3.06 -5.56 -0.21
N GLY A 119 -3.83 -5.87 -1.26
CA GLY A 119 -3.34 -6.48 -2.50
C GLY A 119 -2.65 -7.82 -2.23
N GLY A 120 -1.39 -7.92 -2.66
CA GLY A 120 -0.53 -9.08 -2.46
C GLY A 120 -0.38 -9.96 -3.69
N ASP A 121 -0.77 -9.49 -4.86
CA ASP A 121 -0.65 -10.20 -6.14
C ASP A 121 0.71 -10.00 -6.81
N GLU A 122 0.98 -10.88 -7.78
CA GLU A 122 2.10 -10.84 -8.75
C GLU A 122 3.50 -10.52 -8.17
N VAL A 123 3.76 -10.94 -6.92
CA VAL A 123 5.00 -10.60 -6.23
C VAL A 123 6.21 -11.38 -6.77
N ASP A 124 7.05 -10.71 -7.56
CA ASP A 124 8.38 -11.21 -7.92
C ASP A 124 9.40 -10.95 -6.78
N THR A 125 9.66 -11.96 -5.96
CA THR A 125 10.60 -11.87 -4.84
C THR A 125 12.09 -11.88 -5.23
N SER A 126 12.43 -11.92 -6.53
CA SER A 126 13.82 -11.97 -7.02
C SER A 126 14.70 -10.86 -6.44
N CYS A 127 14.16 -9.64 -6.27
CA CYS A 127 14.88 -8.51 -5.68
C CYS A 127 15.35 -8.76 -4.23
N TRP A 128 14.60 -9.53 -3.43
CA TRP A 128 15.00 -9.84 -2.05
C TRP A 128 16.18 -10.83 -2.00
N THR A 129 16.26 -11.75 -2.95
CA THR A 129 17.34 -12.76 -3.01
C THR A 129 18.62 -12.23 -3.65
N THR A 130 18.51 -11.21 -4.52
CA THR A 130 19.64 -10.59 -5.21
C THR A 130 20.24 -9.41 -4.45
N THR A 131 19.45 -8.70 -3.64
CA THR A 131 19.93 -7.54 -2.86
C THR A 131 20.73 -8.02 -1.64
N PRO A 132 22.04 -7.70 -1.52
CA PRO A 132 22.90 -8.29 -0.48
C PRO A 132 22.43 -8.05 0.96
N ARG A 133 21.88 -6.86 1.25
CA ARG A 133 21.36 -6.52 2.59
C ARG A 133 20.16 -7.39 2.96
N ILE A 134 19.20 -7.53 2.04
CA ILE A 134 17.99 -8.33 2.26
C ILE A 134 18.33 -9.81 2.31
N LYS A 135 19.19 -10.30 1.40
CA LYS A 135 19.69 -11.67 1.42
C LYS A 135 20.35 -12.02 2.77
N SER A 136 21.15 -11.10 3.32
CA SER A 136 21.77 -11.31 4.63
C SER A 136 20.73 -11.35 5.75
N TRP A 137 19.70 -10.50 5.68
CA TRP A 137 18.58 -10.50 6.62
C TRP A 137 17.79 -11.82 6.56
N LEU A 138 17.52 -12.36 5.37
CA LEU A 138 16.87 -13.66 5.16
C LEU A 138 17.64 -14.79 5.85
N VAL A 139 18.96 -14.83 5.62
CA VAL A 139 19.86 -15.83 6.24
C VAL A 139 19.85 -15.71 7.76
N GLN A 140 19.92 -14.49 8.31
CA GLN A 140 19.90 -14.26 9.75
C GLN A 140 18.59 -14.69 10.42
N HIS A 141 17.47 -14.59 9.70
CA HIS A 141 16.15 -14.97 10.22
C HIS A 141 15.78 -16.42 9.87
N GLY A 142 16.65 -17.14 9.16
CA GLY A 142 16.38 -18.52 8.72
C GLY A 142 15.18 -18.62 7.76
N MET A 143 14.95 -17.59 6.94
CA MET A 143 13.82 -17.51 6.00
C MET A 143 14.30 -17.63 4.56
N ASN A 144 13.50 -18.29 3.71
CA ASN A 144 13.59 -18.11 2.26
C ASN A 144 12.67 -16.95 1.80
N GLU A 145 12.64 -16.67 0.51
CA GLU A 145 11.83 -15.61 -0.10
C GLU A 145 10.32 -15.81 0.08
N SER A 146 9.82 -17.05 0.05
CA SER A 146 8.40 -17.35 0.30
C SER A 146 8.02 -17.14 1.77
N ASP A 147 8.91 -17.51 2.69
CA ASP A 147 8.75 -17.25 4.13
C ASP A 147 8.75 -15.75 4.42
N ALA A 148 9.60 -14.99 3.73
CA ALA A 148 9.66 -13.54 3.85
C ALA A 148 8.40 -12.86 3.30
N TYR A 149 7.86 -13.31 2.18
CA TYR A 149 6.58 -12.83 1.66
C TYR A 149 5.45 -13.09 2.66
N ARG A 150 5.35 -14.33 3.19
CA ARG A 150 4.39 -14.67 4.24
C ARG A 150 4.56 -13.79 5.48
N TYR A 151 5.79 -13.56 5.93
CA TYR A 151 6.09 -12.67 7.06
C TYR A 151 5.62 -11.24 6.78
N PHE A 152 5.86 -10.72 5.58
CA PHE A 152 5.41 -9.39 5.18
C PHE A 152 3.88 -9.27 5.26
N VAL A 153 3.16 -10.19 4.60
CA VAL A 153 1.69 -10.20 4.55
C VAL A 153 1.11 -10.25 5.95
N LEU A 154 1.57 -11.19 6.79
CA LEU A 154 1.08 -11.31 8.17
C LEU A 154 1.37 -10.08 9.03
N LYS A 155 2.54 -9.44 8.83
CA LYS A 155 2.88 -8.20 9.56
C LYS A 155 2.02 -7.02 9.09
N ALA A 156 1.78 -6.87 7.79
CA ALA A 156 0.89 -5.85 7.24
C ALA A 156 -0.56 -6.04 7.70
N GLN A 157 -1.07 -7.29 7.67
CA GLN A 157 -2.40 -7.62 8.19
C GLN A 157 -2.53 -7.29 9.68
N LYS A 158 -1.51 -7.62 10.50
CA LYS A 158 -1.51 -7.27 11.93
C LYS A 158 -1.59 -5.77 12.16
N ILE A 159 -0.91 -4.97 11.34
CA ILE A 159 -0.99 -3.50 11.40
C ILE A 159 -2.41 -3.05 11.04
N ALA A 160 -2.99 -3.55 9.96
CA ALA A 160 -4.36 -3.20 9.57
C ALA A 160 -5.41 -3.56 10.65
N ILE A 161 -5.29 -4.75 11.28
CA ILE A 161 -6.14 -5.15 12.41
C ILE A 161 -6.01 -4.15 13.57
N SER A 162 -4.80 -3.64 13.84
CA SER A 162 -4.59 -2.67 14.93
C SER A 162 -5.27 -1.32 14.71
N HIS A 163 -5.60 -0.97 13.45
CA HIS A 163 -6.41 0.19 13.08
C HIS A 163 -7.92 -0.11 12.99
N GLY A 164 -8.33 -1.35 13.31
CA GLY A 164 -9.74 -1.77 13.32
C GLY A 164 -10.28 -2.25 11.98
N TYR A 165 -9.42 -2.53 11.00
CA TYR A 165 -9.83 -3.03 9.69
C TYR A 165 -10.04 -4.55 9.66
N GLU A 166 -10.94 -5.00 8.78
CA GLU A 166 -10.96 -6.35 8.23
C GLU A 166 -10.25 -6.36 6.87
N ILE A 167 -9.35 -7.32 6.66
CA ILE A 167 -8.44 -7.30 5.51
C ILE A 167 -9.03 -8.13 4.36
N ILE A 168 -8.89 -7.58 3.16
CA ILE A 168 -9.05 -8.29 1.90
C ILE A 168 -7.66 -8.36 1.23
N ASN A 169 -7.34 -9.51 0.67
CA ASN A 169 -6.17 -9.77 -0.16
C ASN A 169 -6.65 -10.50 -1.42
N TRP A 170 -5.83 -10.53 -2.46
CA TRP A 170 -6.07 -11.36 -3.65
C TRP A 170 -6.05 -12.86 -3.36
#